data_AF-A0A2G2XCT0-F1
#
_entry.id   AF-A0A2G2XCT0-F1
#
_cell.length_a   1.000
_cell.length_b   1.000
_cell.length_c   1.000
_cell.angle_alpha   90.00
_cell.angle_beta   90.00
_cell.angle_gamma   90.00
#
_symmetry.space_group_name_H-M   'P 1'
#
loop_
_entity.id
_entity.type
_entity.pdbx_description
1 polymer ?
#
loop_
_entity_poly.entity_id
_entity_poly.type
_entity_poly.pdbx_seq_one_letter_code
_entity_poly.pdbx_strand_id
1 'polypeptide(L)'
;MAMTKMSLATPFLLAALVIFILQVVAEKPISEVKGESAILQESIIKEVNENPKAGWKAAFNPRFSNFTVSQFKRLLGVKTPREGDLEGIPVLTHPKFKELPEEFDARKAWPQCSTIGRILDQVTALAC
;
A
#
# COMPACT_ATOMS: atom_id res chain seq x y z
N MET A 1 45.66 23.17 35.76
CA MET A 1 44.77 22.37 34.88
C MET A 1 43.55 23.22 34.58
N ALA A 2 43.38 23.64 33.32
CA ALA A 2 42.37 24.60 32.92
C ALA A 2 40.98 23.93 32.90
N MET A 3 40.04 24.46 33.69
CA MET A 3 38.62 24.10 33.58
C MET A 3 38.05 24.77 32.34
N THR A 4 37.85 23.99 31.29
CA THR A 4 37.22 24.42 30.05
C THR A 4 35.77 24.80 30.35
N LYS A 5 35.40 26.07 30.16
CA LYS A 5 34.01 26.54 30.27
C LYS A 5 33.18 25.81 29.21
N MET A 6 32.40 24.80 29.60
CA MET A 6 31.44 24.18 28.71
C MET A 6 30.39 25.23 28.35
N SER A 7 30.44 25.68 27.09
CA SER A 7 29.47 26.65 26.57
C SER A 7 28.07 26.07 26.68
N LEU A 8 27.14 26.84 27.25
CA LEU A 8 25.73 26.47 27.41
C LEU A 8 25.04 26.18 26.07
N ALA A 9 25.62 26.63 24.94
CA ALA A 9 25.14 26.34 23.59
C ALA A 9 25.32 24.87 23.18
N THR A 10 26.32 24.17 23.74
CA THR A 10 26.66 22.79 23.38
C THR A 10 25.54 21.78 23.70
N PRO A 11 24.93 21.77 24.91
CA PRO A 11 23.79 20.89 25.19
C PRO A 11 22.54 21.23 24.37
N PHE A 12 22.33 22.51 24.02
CA PHE A 12 21.21 22.93 23.16
C PHE A 12 21.36 22.42 21.72
N LEU A 13 22.57 22.46 21.16
CA LEU A 13 22.86 21.93 19.83
C LEU A 13 22.71 20.41 19.78
N LEU A 14 23.15 19.70 20.82
CA LEU A 14 22.95 18.25 20.96
C LEU A 14 21.46 17.88 21.09
N ALA A 15 20.68 18.64 21.88
CA ALA A 15 19.24 18.42 21.99
C ALA A 15 18.51 18.68 20.67
N ALA A 16 18.87 19.74 19.94
CA ALA A 16 18.31 20.04 18.63
C ALA A 16 18.63 18.95 17.59
N LEU A 17 19.86 18.42 17.61
CA LEU A 17 20.26 17.30 16.75
C LEU A 17 19.46 16.03 17.06
N VAL A 18 19.25 15.71 18.35
CA VAL A 18 18.44 14.56 18.77
C VAL A 18 16.98 14.70 18.34
N ILE A 19 16.39 15.89 18.48
CA ILE A 19 15.02 16.17 18.01
C ILE A 19 14.90 16.04 16.49
N PHE A 20 15.94 16.43 15.75
CA PHE A 20 15.97 16.28 14.29
C PHE A 20 16.07 14.81 13.85
N ILE A 21 16.81 13.98 14.59
CA ILE A 21 16.94 12.53 14.32
C ILE A 21 15.65 11.77 14.67
N LEU A 22 14.85 12.26 15.63
CA LEU A 22 13.58 11.65 16.04
C LEU A 22 12.38 11.99 15.14
N GLN A 23 12.59 12.70 14.02
CA GLN A 23 11.55 12.92 13.00
C GLN A 23 11.29 11.59 12.25
N VAL A 24 10.56 10.69 12.90
CA VAL A 24 9.93 9.54 12.27
C VAL A 24 9.02 10.10 11.17
N VAL A 25 9.27 9.70 9.91
CA VAL A 25 8.42 10.08 8.77
C VAL A 25 7.10 9.32 8.90
N ALA A 26 6.23 9.80 9.78
CA ALA A 26 4.84 9.40 9.84
C ALA A 26 4.08 10.20 8.76
N GLU A 27 3.33 9.51 7.92
CA GLU A 27 2.39 10.16 7.01
C GLU A 27 1.44 11.03 7.84
N LYS A 28 1.16 12.26 7.40
CA LYS A 28 0.24 13.15 8.12
C LYS A 28 -1.10 12.42 8.29
N PRO A 29 -1.67 12.39 9.50
CA PRO A 29 -2.97 11.76 9.70
C PRO A 29 -4.00 12.45 8.79
N ILE A 30 -4.82 11.65 8.12
CA ILE A 30 -5.98 12.14 7.38
C ILE A 30 -6.84 12.94 8.36
N SER A 31 -7.34 14.11 7.95
CA SER A 31 -8.30 14.84 8.78
C SER A 31 -9.51 13.95 9.04
N GLU A 32 -9.98 13.91 10.29
CA GLU A 32 -11.10 13.07 10.73
C GLU A 32 -12.30 13.17 9.78
N VAL A 33 -12.59 14.39 9.31
CA VAL A 33 -13.63 14.70 8.31
C VAL A 33 -13.44 13.96 6.98
N LYS A 34 -12.21 13.84 6.48
CA LYS A 34 -11.92 13.10 5.24
C LYS A 34 -11.96 11.59 5.47
N GLY A 35 -11.59 11.13 6.68
CA GLY A 35 -11.67 9.72 7.07
C GLY A 35 -13.11 9.19 7.09
N GLU A 36 -14.05 9.99 7.57
CA GLU A 36 -15.47 9.64 7.67
C GLU A 36 -16.28 9.86 6.38
N SER A 37 -15.67 10.46 5.35
CA SER A 37 -16.32 10.63 4.05
C SER A 37 -16.59 9.27 3.36
N ALA A 38 -17.67 9.20 2.59
CA ALA A 38 -18.01 8.03 1.80
C ALA A 38 -16.92 7.75 0.74
N ILE A 39 -16.54 6.47 0.59
CA ILE A 39 -15.51 6.07 -0.38
C ILE A 39 -16.01 6.14 -1.82
N LEU A 40 -17.28 5.85 -2.05
CA LEU A 40 -17.88 5.86 -3.38
C LEU A 40 -18.39 7.27 -3.71
N GLN A 41 -17.85 7.87 -4.78
CA GLN A 41 -18.20 9.22 -5.22
C GLN A 41 -18.48 9.22 -6.73
N GLU A 42 -19.58 9.84 -7.14
CA GLU A 42 -19.98 9.93 -8.55
C GLU A 42 -18.97 10.73 -9.38
N SER A 43 -18.36 11.77 -8.78
CA SER A 43 -17.31 12.57 -9.41
C SER A 43 -16.14 11.71 -9.89
N ILE A 44 -15.68 10.75 -9.07
CA ILE A 44 -14.57 9.85 -9.41
C ILE A 44 -14.97 8.92 -10.56
N ILE A 45 -16.19 8.38 -10.54
CA ILE A 45 -16.70 7.53 -11.64
C ILE A 45 -16.72 8.32 -12.95
N LYS A 46 -17.24 9.54 -12.90
CA LYS A 46 -17.32 10.42 -14.05
C LYS A 46 -15.93 10.73 -14.61
N GLU A 47 -15.01 11.17 -13.75
CA GLU A 47 -13.63 11.49 -14.14
C GLU A 47 -12.93 10.31 -14.83
N VAL A 48 -13.06 9.10 -14.28
CA VAL A 48 -12.49 7.91 -14.91
C VAL A 48 -13.13 7.61 -16.26
N ASN A 49 -14.46 7.61 -16.33
CA ASN A 49 -15.20 7.19 -17.52
C ASN A 49 -15.16 8.23 -18.65
N GLU A 50 -14.91 9.51 -18.35
CA GLU A 50 -14.70 10.57 -19.34
C GLU A 50 -13.31 10.53 -19.96
N ASN A 51 -12.36 9.81 -19.36
CA ASN A 51 -11.03 9.65 -19.92
C ASN A 51 -11.05 8.66 -21.10
N PRO A 52 -10.84 9.12 -22.35
CA PRO A 52 -10.90 8.24 -23.53
C PRO A 52 -9.77 7.21 -23.58
N LYS A 53 -8.74 7.35 -22.72
CA LYS A 53 -7.61 6.41 -22.62
C LYS A 53 -7.81 5.36 -21.52
N ALA A 54 -8.92 5.41 -20.78
CA ALA A 54 -9.21 4.41 -19.75
C ALA A 54 -9.51 3.05 -20.40
N GLY A 55 -8.67 2.04 -20.11
CA GLY A 55 -8.90 0.65 -20.55
C GLY A 55 -9.92 -0.12 -19.71
N TRP A 56 -10.64 0.55 -18.82
CA TRP A 56 -11.60 -0.02 -17.87
C TRP A 56 -12.71 0.98 -17.58
N LYS A 57 -13.84 0.49 -17.02
CA LYS A 57 -15.01 1.30 -16.68
C LYS A 57 -15.21 1.34 -15.17
N ALA A 58 -15.35 2.54 -14.60
CA ALA A 58 -15.69 2.74 -13.20
C ALA A 58 -17.20 2.59 -12.97
N ALA A 59 -17.57 1.98 -11.85
CA ALA A 59 -18.95 1.84 -11.37
C ALA A 59 -18.97 1.73 -9.84
N PHE A 60 -20.13 1.96 -9.22
CA PHE A 60 -20.32 1.68 -7.80
C PHE A 60 -20.33 0.18 -7.54
N ASN A 61 -19.51 -0.25 -6.57
CA ASN A 61 -19.53 -1.62 -6.09
C ASN A 61 -20.44 -1.70 -4.84
N PRO A 62 -21.55 -2.46 -4.87
CA PRO A 62 -22.49 -2.56 -3.75
C PRO A 62 -21.85 -2.99 -2.43
N ARG A 63 -20.75 -3.75 -2.49
CA ARG A 63 -19.98 -4.17 -1.30
C ARG A 63 -19.48 -2.98 -0.48
N PHE A 64 -19.25 -1.84 -1.12
CA PHE A 64 -18.64 -0.65 -0.51
C PHE A 64 -19.62 0.53 -0.38
N SER A 65 -20.93 0.34 -0.61
CA SER A 65 -21.91 1.44 -0.58
C SER A 65 -21.95 2.21 0.73
N ASN A 66 -21.66 1.54 1.86
CA ASN A 66 -21.68 2.12 3.20
C ASN A 66 -20.28 2.28 3.80
N PHE A 67 -19.22 2.24 2.97
CA PHE A 67 -17.86 2.34 3.46
C PHE A 67 -17.42 3.80 3.56
N THR A 68 -16.80 4.15 4.68
CA THR A 68 -15.98 5.37 4.77
C THR A 68 -14.58 5.13 4.22
N VAL A 69 -13.85 6.20 3.94
CA VAL A 69 -12.43 6.12 3.54
C VAL A 69 -11.62 5.36 4.60
N SER A 70 -11.81 5.65 5.88
CA SER A 70 -11.13 4.94 6.98
C SER A 70 -11.45 3.44 7.00
N GLN A 71 -12.71 3.07 6.74
CA GLN A 71 -13.11 1.67 6.69
C GLN A 71 -12.51 0.94 5.48
N PHE A 72 -12.46 1.60 4.32
CA PHE A 72 -11.85 1.06 3.11
C PHE A 72 -10.34 0.86 3.25
N LYS A 73 -9.62 1.77 3.93
CA LYS A 73 -8.18 1.61 4.20
C LYS A 73 -7.84 0.33 4.95
N ARG A 74 -8.76 -0.22 5.76
CA ARG A 74 -8.53 -1.50 6.47
C ARG A 74 -8.46 -2.71 5.54
N LEU A 75 -8.90 -2.59 4.29
CA LEU A 75 -8.72 -3.63 3.28
C LEU A 75 -7.31 -3.60 2.66
N LEU A 76 -6.57 -2.50 2.86
CA LEU A 76 -5.23 -2.29 2.29
C LEU A 76 -4.15 -2.69 3.30
N GLY A 77 -4.09 -3.97 3.63
CA GLY A 77 -3.30 -4.52 4.76
C GLY A 77 -1.79 -4.64 4.55
N VAL A 78 -1.30 -4.57 3.31
CA VAL A 78 0.12 -4.77 2.99
C VAL A 78 0.97 -3.64 3.55
N LYS A 79 1.93 -3.98 4.41
CA LYS A 79 2.93 -3.05 4.94
C LYS A 79 4.21 -3.12 4.10
N THR A 80 4.89 -1.98 3.97
CA THR A 80 6.22 -1.95 3.37
C THR A 80 7.17 -2.83 4.20
N PRO A 81 7.92 -3.73 3.58
CA PRO A 81 8.90 -4.55 4.29
C PRO A 81 9.97 -3.65 4.92
N ARG A 82 10.40 -3.97 6.14
CA ARG A 82 11.55 -3.33 6.79
C ARG A 82 12.84 -3.98 6.32
N GLU A 83 13.95 -3.31 6.56
CA GLU A 83 15.28 -3.88 6.33
C GLU A 83 15.42 -5.20 7.11
N GLY A 84 15.76 -6.28 6.40
CA GLY A 84 15.85 -7.63 6.97
C GLY A 84 14.54 -8.44 7.01
N ASP A 85 13.38 -7.87 6.68
CA ASP A 85 12.10 -8.62 6.61
C ASP A 85 12.03 -9.54 5.37
N LEU A 86 12.91 -9.35 4.38
CA LEU A 86 12.95 -10.14 3.15
C LEU A 86 14.21 -11.02 3.13
N GLU A 87 14.03 -12.34 3.26
CA GLU A 87 15.05 -13.28 2.81
C GLU A 87 15.06 -13.26 1.28
N GLY A 88 16.21 -12.95 0.68
CA GLY A 88 16.36 -12.95 -0.77
C GLY A 88 16.17 -14.37 -1.31
N ILE A 89 15.00 -14.66 -1.87
CA ILE A 89 14.80 -15.89 -2.65
C ILE A 89 15.66 -15.77 -3.91
N PRO A 90 16.48 -16.78 -4.26
CA PRO A 90 17.24 -16.76 -5.51
C PRO A 90 16.32 -16.54 -6.71
N VAL A 91 16.60 -15.51 -7.50
CA VAL A 91 15.87 -15.28 -8.75
C VAL A 91 16.30 -16.35 -9.76
N LEU A 92 15.41 -17.30 -10.06
CA LEU A 92 15.62 -18.27 -11.12
C LEU A 92 15.40 -17.59 -12.46
N THR A 93 16.48 -17.45 -13.23
CA THR A 93 16.43 -16.90 -14.58
C THR A 93 16.47 -18.05 -15.58
N HIS A 94 15.46 -18.10 -16.46
CA HIS A 94 15.45 -19.03 -17.58
C HIS A 94 15.95 -18.32 -18.86
N PRO A 95 16.64 -19.02 -19.77
CA PRO A 95 16.88 -18.48 -21.11
C PRO A 95 15.53 -18.12 -21.72
N LYS A 96 15.46 -17.01 -22.48
CA LYS A 96 14.23 -16.59 -23.17
C LYS A 96 13.63 -17.80 -23.89
N PHE A 97 12.50 -18.29 -23.39
CA PHE A 97 11.73 -19.30 -24.09
C PHE A 97 11.39 -18.75 -25.47
N LYS A 98 11.54 -19.58 -26.48
CA LYS A 98 11.39 -19.13 -27.87
C LYS A 98 9.95 -18.71 -28.16
N GLU A 99 8.97 -19.23 -27.41
CA GLU A 99 7.54 -18.99 -27.65
C GLU A 99 6.77 -19.02 -26.30
N LEU A 100 6.47 -17.85 -25.74
CA LEU A 100 5.44 -17.71 -24.70
C LEU A 100 4.08 -17.52 -25.38
N PRO A 101 2.99 -18.03 -24.81
CA PRO A 101 1.67 -17.80 -25.39
C PRO A 101 1.28 -16.33 -25.26
N GLU A 102 0.49 -15.83 -26.21
CA GLU A 102 -0.07 -14.47 -26.17
C GLU A 102 -1.00 -14.28 -24.97
N GLU A 103 -1.74 -15.32 -24.59
CA GLU A 103 -2.62 -15.34 -23.41
C GLU A 103 -2.37 -16.57 -22.54
N PHE A 104 -2.47 -16.41 -21.22
CA PHE A 104 -2.34 -17.50 -20.25
C PHE A 104 -3.37 -17.37 -19.14
N ASP A 105 -4.07 -18.46 -18.83
CA ASP A 105 -5.01 -18.56 -17.71
C ASP A 105 -4.70 -19.82 -16.90
N ALA A 106 -4.23 -19.66 -15.67
CA ALA A 106 -3.88 -20.75 -14.78
C ALA A 106 -5.05 -21.72 -14.53
N ARG A 107 -6.30 -21.24 -14.57
CA ARG A 107 -7.49 -22.08 -14.39
C ARG A 107 -7.68 -23.05 -15.56
N LYS A 108 -7.27 -22.64 -16.77
CA LYS A 108 -7.30 -23.47 -17.98
C LYS A 108 -6.11 -24.42 -18.06
N ALA A 109 -4.93 -23.99 -17.59
CA ALA A 109 -3.71 -24.80 -17.60
C ALA A 109 -3.74 -25.94 -16.56
N TRP A 110 -4.39 -25.72 -15.41
CA TRP A 110 -4.51 -26.71 -14.33
C TRP A 110 -5.96 -26.86 -13.85
N PRO A 111 -6.87 -27.37 -14.70
CA PRO A 111 -8.30 -27.47 -14.39
C PRO A 111 -8.59 -28.42 -13.21
N GLN A 112 -7.70 -29.39 -12.94
CA GLN A 112 -7.78 -30.28 -11.79
C GLN A 112 -7.55 -29.58 -10.44
N CYS A 113 -6.97 -28.38 -10.44
CA CYS A 113 -6.64 -27.61 -9.24
C CYS A 113 -7.77 -26.62 -8.92
N SER A 114 -8.81 -27.09 -8.24
CA SER A 114 -9.99 -26.29 -7.87
C SER A 114 -9.68 -25.04 -7.03
N THR A 115 -8.53 -25.00 -6.35
CA THR A 115 -8.07 -23.85 -5.55
C THR A 115 -7.73 -22.62 -6.39
N ILE A 116 -7.30 -22.79 -7.64
CA ILE A 116 -6.85 -21.68 -8.52
C ILE A 116 -8.03 -20.77 -8.91
N GLY A 117 -9.21 -21.34 -9.11
CA GLY A 117 -10.41 -20.59 -9.48
C GLY A 117 -11.18 -20.00 -8.30
N ARG A 118 -10.75 -20.27 -7.05
CA ARG A 118 -11.51 -19.92 -5.85
C ARG A 118 -11.21 -18.49 -5.41
N ILE A 119 -12.24 -17.65 -5.36
CA ILE A 119 -12.17 -16.31 -4.77
C ILE A 119 -12.39 -16.40 -3.26
N LEU A 120 -11.45 -15.86 -2.49
CA LEU A 120 -11.50 -15.83 -1.03
C LEU A 120 -11.94 -14.43 -0.54
N ASP A 121 -12.57 -14.40 0.63
CA ASP A 121 -12.89 -13.17 1.34
C ASP A 121 -11.98 -13.04 2.58
N GLN A 122 -11.34 -11.89 2.73
CA GLN A 122 -10.40 -11.62 3.83
C GLN A 122 -11.12 -11.21 5.12
N VAL A 123 -12.45 -11.05 5.08
CA VAL A 123 -13.25 -10.47 6.18
C VAL A 123 -12.73 -9.06 6.53
N THR A 124 -13.31 -8.35 7.49
CA THR A 124 -12.84 -7.03 7.95
C THR A 124 -11.49 -7.07 8.69
N ALA A 125 -10.65 -8.07 8.41
CA ALA A 125 -9.29 -8.20 8.92
C ALA A 125 -8.28 -7.72 7.86
N LEU A 126 -7.17 -7.14 8.34
CA LEU A 126 -6.05 -6.61 7.53
C LEU A 126 -5.23 -7.74 6.86
N ALA A 127 -5.88 -8.65 6.13
CA ALA A 127 -5.28 -9.89 5.63
C ALA A 127 -5.16 -9.96 4.09
N CYS A 128 -4.75 -8.84 3.48
CA CYS A 128 -4.20 -8.76 2.11
C CYS A 128 -2.68 -8.87 2.17
#